data_AF-A0A493U3I6-F1
#
_entry.id   AF-A0A493U3I6-F1
#
_cell.length_a   1.000
_cell.length_b   1.000
_cell.length_c   1.000
_cell.angle_alpha   90.00
_cell.angle_beta   90.00
_cell.angle_gamma   90.00
#
_symmetry.space_group_name_H-M   'P 1'
#
loop_
_entity.id
_entity.type
_entity.pdbx_description
1 polymer ?
#
loop_
_entity_poly.entity_id
_entity_poly.type
_entity_poly.pdbx_seq_one_letter_code
_entity_poly.pdbx_strand_id
1 'polypeptide(L)'
;MRVFSPPADDMTISLDVKVPMLHEFHSYLYQPDWKYMESKEKDRQVLEDFPTISMEFRNLSKVYQDVISDICHKMGVGMAEFLEKKVDSQREWDKVSQPGHTQHQ
;
A
#
# COMPACT_ATOMS: atom_id res chain seq x y z
N MET A 1 11.58 -3.12 -2.34
CA MET A 1 10.74 -3.50 -3.50
C MET A 1 9.79 -4.65 -3.19
N ARG A 2 10.22 -5.85 -2.77
CA ARG A 2 9.28 -6.96 -2.49
C ARG A 2 8.19 -6.70 -1.44
N VAL A 3 8.44 -5.82 -0.46
CA VAL A 3 7.45 -5.53 0.60
C VAL A 3 6.31 -4.63 0.13
N PHE A 4 6.50 -3.85 -0.94
CA PHE A 4 5.46 -2.98 -1.50
C PHE A 4 4.48 -3.73 -2.40
N SER A 5 4.89 -4.86 -2.98
CA SER A 5 4.06 -5.67 -3.87
C SER A 5 2.80 -6.25 -3.18
N PRO A 6 2.89 -6.94 -2.03
CA PRO A 6 1.70 -7.51 -1.38
C PRO A 6 0.64 -6.48 -0.99
N PRO A 7 0.93 -5.36 -0.30
CA PRO A 7 -0.09 -4.38 0.06
C PRO A 7 -0.60 -3.61 -1.16
N ALA A 8 0.03 -3.70 -2.33
CA ALA A 8 -0.46 -3.08 -3.56
C ALA A 8 -1.32 -4.03 -4.42
N ASP A 9 -1.05 -5.33 -4.39
CA ASP A 9 -1.77 -6.35 -5.17
C ASP A 9 -3.04 -6.86 -4.47
N ASP A 10 -3.05 -6.85 -3.13
CA ASP A 10 -4.17 -7.36 -2.34
C ASP A 10 -5.46 -6.55 -2.58
N MET A 11 -6.43 -7.17 -3.27
CA MET A 11 -7.74 -6.57 -3.55
C MET A 11 -8.70 -6.68 -2.37
N THR A 12 -8.31 -7.37 -1.29
CA THR A 12 -9.15 -7.53 -0.09
C THR A 12 -8.99 -6.35 0.89
N ILE A 13 -7.94 -5.55 0.72
CA ILE A 13 -7.69 -4.33 1.48
C ILE A 13 -8.36 -3.15 0.78
N SER A 14 -9.28 -2.49 1.47
CA SER A 14 -9.91 -1.26 0.98
C SER A 14 -8.88 -0.17 0.70
N LEU A 15 -9.11 0.61 -0.34
CA LEU A 15 -8.20 1.67 -0.77
C LEU A 15 -8.02 2.75 0.31
N ASP A 16 -9.06 3.01 1.09
CA ASP A 16 -9.01 3.92 2.26
C ASP A 16 -7.99 3.50 3.32
N VAL A 17 -7.60 2.22 3.35
CA VAL A 17 -6.53 1.69 4.21
C VAL A 17 -5.22 1.58 3.41
N LYS A 18 -5.31 1.16 2.15
CA LYS A 18 -4.18 0.92 1.25
C LYS A 18 -3.39 2.18 0.94
N VAL A 19 -4.07 3.26 0.60
CA VAL A 19 -3.48 4.57 0.25
C VAL A 19 -2.66 5.13 1.42
N PRO A 20 -3.22 5.32 2.64
CA PRO A 20 -2.43 5.81 3.76
C PRO A 20 -1.33 4.83 4.16
N MET A 21 -1.57 3.51 4.10
CA MET A 21 -0.53 2.51 4.40
C MET A 21 0.67 2.61 3.47
N LEU A 22 0.46 2.82 2.16
CA LEU A 22 1.54 2.98 1.20
C LEU A 22 2.28 4.31 1.39
N HIS A 23 1.56 5.39 1.70
CA HIS A 23 2.15 6.71 1.95
C HIS A 23 3.02 6.71 3.22
N GLU A 24 2.51 6.12 4.30
CA GLU A 24 3.17 6.04 5.61
C GLU A 24 4.17 4.89 5.72
N PHE A 25 4.33 4.08 4.67
CA PHE A 25 5.15 2.87 4.70
C PHE A 25 6.61 3.14 5.13
N HIS A 26 7.16 4.28 4.73
CA HIS A 26 8.52 4.70 5.11
C HIS A 26 8.65 4.93 6.63
N SER A 27 7.59 5.40 7.29
CA SER A 27 7.53 5.61 8.74
C SER A 27 7.53 4.28 9.51
N TYR A 28 6.89 3.25 8.96
CA TYR A 28 6.81 1.93 9.59
C TYR A 28 8.17 1.24 9.69
N LEU A 29 9.13 1.57 8.83
CA LEU A 29 10.51 1.09 8.94
C LEU A 29 11.17 1.47 10.29
N TYR A 30 10.70 2.54 10.93
CA TYR A 30 11.16 2.97 12.24
C TYR A 30 10.33 2.42 13.40
N GLN A 31 9.20 1.76 13.13
CA GLN A 31 8.31 1.19 14.13
C GLN A 31 8.65 -0.31 14.37
N PRO A 32 9.15 -0.69 15.56
CA PRO A 32 9.56 -2.07 15.83
C PRO A 32 8.43 -3.09 15.73
N ASP A 33 7.25 -2.72 16.23
CA ASP A 33 6.13 -3.64 16.41
C ASP A 33 5.12 -3.59 15.27
N TRP A 34 5.38 -2.76 14.25
CA TRP A 34 4.47 -2.64 13.13
C TRP A 34 4.47 -3.94 12.31
N LYS A 35 3.27 -4.46 12.10
CA LYS A 35 2.98 -5.62 11.26
C LYS A 35 1.56 -5.53 10.75
N TYR A 36 1.29 -6.19 9.65
CA TYR A 36 -0.05 -6.25 9.07
C TYR A 36 -0.47 -7.71 8.84
N MET A 37 -1.55 -8.13 9.52
CA MET A 37 -2.01 -9.53 9.55
C MET A 37 -3.29 -9.78 8.74
N GLU A 38 -3.87 -8.74 8.15
CA GLU A 38 -5.14 -8.85 7.43
C GLU A 38 -4.97 -9.17 5.94
N SER A 39 -3.73 -9.18 5.43
CA SER A 39 -3.46 -9.49 4.02
C SER A 39 -3.73 -10.97 3.72
N LYS A 40 -4.39 -11.25 2.59
CA LYS A 40 -4.68 -12.59 2.09
C LYS A 40 -3.78 -13.05 0.95
N GLU A 41 -2.85 -12.20 0.53
CA GLU A 41 -1.93 -12.49 -0.57
C GLU A 41 -0.90 -13.58 -0.26
N LYS A 42 -0.33 -14.16 -1.31
CA LYS A 42 0.70 -15.20 -1.21
C LYS A 42 1.96 -14.72 -0.47
N ASP A 43 2.28 -13.44 -0.57
CA ASP A 43 3.46 -12.80 0.03
C ASP A 43 3.13 -12.09 1.36
N ARG A 44 1.96 -12.38 1.97
CA ARG A 44 1.53 -11.76 3.24
C ARG A 44 2.53 -11.91 4.39
N GLN A 45 3.34 -12.98 4.37
CA GLN A 45 4.36 -13.24 5.37
C GLN A 45 5.34 -12.07 5.52
N VAL A 46 5.61 -11.33 4.44
CA VAL A 46 6.52 -10.17 4.46
C VAL A 46 5.93 -9.00 5.27
N LEU A 47 4.59 -8.91 5.33
CA LEU A 47 3.86 -7.92 6.14
C LEU A 47 3.64 -8.40 7.58
N GLU A 48 3.44 -9.70 7.78
CA GLU A 48 3.29 -10.32 9.10
C GLU A 48 4.62 -10.32 9.88
N ASP A 49 5.72 -10.61 9.20
CA ASP A 49 7.09 -10.65 9.73
C ASP A 49 7.85 -9.33 9.50
N PHE A 50 7.12 -8.24 9.24
CA PHE A 50 7.71 -6.91 9.05
C PHE A 50 8.60 -6.43 10.21
N PRO A 51 8.34 -6.78 11.50
CA PRO A 51 9.23 -6.46 12.62
C PRO A 51 10.68 -6.92 12.40
N THR A 52 10.88 -8.09 11.78
CA THR A 52 12.21 -8.62 11.45
C THR A 52 12.89 -7.74 10.40
N ILE A 53 12.15 -7.31 9.38
CA ILE A 53 12.65 -6.45 8.30
C ILE A 53 13.00 -5.06 8.85
N SER A 54 12.13 -4.48 9.68
CA SER A 54 12.35 -3.16 10.29
C SER A 54 13.51 -3.19 11.28
N MET A 55 13.73 -4.30 11.97
CA MET A 55 14.90 -4.51 12.84
C MET A 55 16.19 -4.49 12.03
N GLU A 56 16.27 -5.27 10.94
CA GLU A 56 17.46 -5.31 10.09
C GLU A 56 17.72 -3.95 9.42
N PHE A 57 16.68 -3.25 8.99
CA PHE A 57 16.78 -1.88 8.49
C PHE A 57 17.36 -0.92 9.55
N ARG A 58 16.88 -0.98 10.79
CA ARG A 58 17.35 -0.13 11.89
C ARG A 58 18.78 -0.46 12.34
N ASN A 59 19.27 -1.68 12.06
CA ASN A 59 20.65 -2.08 12.27
C ASN A 59 21.62 -1.51 11.20
N LEU A 60 21.13 -1.00 10.07
CA LEU A 60 21.98 -0.40 9.04
C LEU A 60 22.51 0.98 9.47
N SER A 61 23.59 1.43 8.83
CA SER A 61 24.08 2.80 9.04
C SER A 61 23.06 3.84 8.60
N LYS A 62 23.08 5.02 9.22
CA LYS A 62 22.11 6.10 8.95
C LYS A 62 22.07 6.53 7.48
N VAL A 63 23.21 6.47 6.78
CA VAL A 63 23.28 6.79 5.34
C VAL A 63 22.43 5.82 4.51
N TYR A 64 22.45 4.53 4.83
CA TYR A 64 21.62 3.55 4.13
C TYR A 64 20.15 3.67 4.52
N GLN A 65 19.87 3.93 5.81
CA GLN A 65 18.50 4.14 6.27
C GLN A 65 17.83 5.31 5.55
N ASP A 66 18.54 6.43 5.42
CA ASP A 66 18.03 7.64 4.77
C ASP A 66 17.70 7.38 3.29
N VAL A 67 18.61 6.74 2.55
CA VAL A 67 18.40 6.38 1.14
C VAL A 67 17.24 5.40 0.98
N ILE A 68 17.16 4.35 1.80
CA ILE A 68 16.09 3.36 1.72
C ILE A 68 14.75 4.00 2.09
N SER A 69 14.69 4.83 3.14
CA SER A 69 13.48 5.52 3.57
C SER A 69 12.99 6.49 2.50
N ASP A 70 13.88 7.28 1.89
CA ASP A 70 13.54 8.21 0.79
C ASP A 70 12.99 7.46 -0.44
N ILE A 71 13.62 6.34 -0.83
CA ILE A 71 13.13 5.51 -1.93
C ILE A 71 11.77 4.88 -1.59
N CYS A 72 11.60 4.38 -0.36
CA CYS A 72 10.34 3.82 0.11
C CYS A 72 9.23 4.88 0.12
N HIS A 73 9.54 6.11 0.53
CA HIS A 73 8.58 7.21 0.51
C HIS A 73 8.16 7.55 -0.93
N LYS A 74 9.12 7.72 -1.85
CA LYS A 74 8.83 7.98 -3.28
C LYS A 74 8.03 6.86 -3.94
N MET A 75 8.37 5.60 -3.64
CA MET A 75 7.60 4.45 -4.13
C MET A 75 6.18 4.42 -3.55
N GLY A 76 6.05 4.69 -2.24
CA GLY A 76 4.76 4.71 -1.55
C GLY A 76 3.81 5.75 -2.13
N VAL A 77 4.29 6.98 -2.32
CA VAL A 77 3.55 8.08 -2.95
C VAL A 77 3.16 7.70 -4.38
N GLY A 78 4.11 7.24 -5.20
CA GLY A 78 3.82 6.88 -6.59
C GLY A 78 2.80 5.73 -6.72
N MET A 79 2.86 4.75 -5.83
CA MET A 79 1.92 3.63 -5.81
C MET A 79 0.53 4.07 -5.32
N ALA A 80 0.48 4.95 -4.32
CA ALA A 80 -0.77 5.54 -3.83
C ALA A 80 -1.47 6.35 -4.93
N GLU A 81 -0.76 7.28 -5.58
CA GLU A 81 -1.31 8.08 -6.69
C GLU A 81 -1.81 7.21 -7.85
N PHE A 82 -1.09 6.13 -8.16
CA PHE A 82 -1.48 5.21 -9.22
C PHE A 82 -2.78 4.47 -8.87
N LEU A 83 -2.93 4.01 -7.62
CA LEU A 83 -4.14 3.36 -7.14
C LEU A 83 -5.33 4.32 -7.13
N GLU A 84 -5.15 5.55 -6.65
CA GLU A 84 -6.20 6.57 -6.66
C GLU A 84 -6.69 6.88 -8.09
N LYS A 85 -5.77 7.07 -9.05
CA LYS A 85 -6.11 7.31 -10.46
C LYS A 85 -6.85 6.13 -11.11
N LYS A 86 -6.44 4.89 -10.80
CA LYS A 86 -7.12 3.69 -11.31
C LYS A 86 -8.55 3.58 -10.79
N VAL A 87 -8.77 3.95 -9.53
CA VAL A 87 -10.06 3.89 -8.86
C VAL A 87 -11.01 4.93 -9.41
N ASP A 88 -10.52 6.14 -9.66
CA ASP A 88 -11.31 7.19 -10.32
C ASP A 88 -11.84 6.67 -11.67
N SER A 89 -10.96 6.08 -12.49
CA SER A 89 -11.37 5.45 -13.75
C SER A 89 -12.37 4.31 -13.56
N GLN A 90 -12.17 3.41 -12.59
CA GLN A 90 -13.06 2.25 -12.39
C GLN A 90 -14.43 2.66 -11.83
N ARG A 91 -14.48 3.66 -10.94
CA ARG A 91 -15.73 4.24 -10.43
C ARG A 91 -16.49 4.97 -11.53
N GLU A 92 -15.79 5.72 -12.38
CA GLU A 92 -16.36 6.37 -13.55
C GLU A 92 -16.97 5.31 -14.49
N TRP A 93 -16.24 4.23 -14.82
CA TRP A 93 -16.74 3.12 -15.64
C TRP A 93 -17.94 2.37 -15.04
N ASP A 94 -17.95 2.12 -13.73
CA ASP A 94 -19.08 1.49 -13.03
C ASP A 94 -20.32 2.38 -13.11
N LYS A 95 -20.14 3.70 -12.93
CA LYS A 95 -21.21 4.69 -13.05
C LYS A 95 -21.82 4.77 -14.45
N VAL A 96 -21.03 4.58 -15.51
CA VAL A 96 -21.56 4.53 -16.89
C VAL A 96 -22.15 3.15 -17.25
N SER A 97 -21.67 2.07 -16.62
CA SER A 97 -22.09 0.69 -16.91
C SER A 97 -23.33 0.23 -16.13
N GLN A 98 -23.94 1.09 -15.30
CA GLN A 98 -25.28 0.87 -14.73
C GLN A 98 -26.37 1.64 -15.52
N PRO A 99 -26.86 1.13 -16.66
CA PRO A 99 -28.10 1.62 -17.26
C PRO A 99 -29.28 0.94 -16.55
N GLY A 100 -29.98 1.65 -15.65
CA GLY A 100 -31.09 1.00 -14.92
C GLY A 100 -32.08 1.83 -14.11
N HIS A 101 -32.00 3.16 -14.08
CA HIS A 101 -33.11 3.98 -13.58
C HIS A 101 -33.57 4.96 -14.65
N THR A 102 -34.19 4.42 -15.69
CA THR A 102 -35.10 5.19 -16.53
C THR A 102 -36.30 5.56 -15.65
N GLN A 103 -36.32 6.78 -15.11
CA GLN A 103 -37.57 7.41 -14.69
C GLN A 103 -38.43 7.56 -15.94
N HIS A 104 -39.41 6.67 -16.09
CA HIS A 104 -40.58 6.97 -16.92
C HIS A 104 -41.63 7.59 -15.99
N GLN A 105 -41.97 8.85 -16.31
CA GLN A 105 -43.23 9.50 -15.99
C GLN A 105 -44.43 8.63 -16.38
#